data_AF-A0A537SXB8-F1
#
_entry.id   AF-A0A537SXB8-F1
#
_cell.length_a   1.000
_cell.length_b   1.000
_cell.length_c   1.000
_cell.angle_alpha   90.00
_cell.angle_beta   90.00
_cell.angle_gamma   90.00
#
_symmetry.space_group_name_H-M   'P 1'
#
loop_
_entity.id
_entity.type
_entity.pdbx_description
1 polymer ?
#
loop_
_entity_poly.entity_id
_entity_poly.type
_entity_poly.pdbx_seq_one_letter_code
_entity_poly.pdbx_strand_id
1 'polypeptide(L)'
;MFALVDARLTWAAAPAPVRSAGPVRGGLLIIGGGERGTEIQNAAIRLGGKPSRWVFIPTAVSDVELAQAEPPAFIRRSGGTLTVLHTRDRQVADSEAFTAPLRAATAVFIGGGRQWRLVDAYKRHSH
;
A
#
# COMPACT_ATOMS: atom_id res chain seq x y z
N MET A 1 -6.01 53.27 40.01
CA MET A 1 -5.04 52.50 39.20
C MET A 1 -5.72 51.18 38.80
N PHE A 2 -6.30 51.12 37.60
CA PHE A 2 -6.85 49.89 37.02
C PHE A 2 -6.10 49.65 35.71
N ALA A 3 -5.39 48.54 35.60
CA ALA A 3 -4.72 48.12 34.37
C ALA A 3 -5.66 47.17 33.61
N LEU A 4 -6.08 47.57 32.41
CA LEU A 4 -6.68 46.66 31.44
C LEU A 4 -5.54 45.81 30.83
N VAL A 5 -5.63 44.49 30.96
CA VAL A 5 -4.78 43.58 30.20
C VAL A 5 -5.54 43.16 28.95
N ASP A 6 -5.06 43.62 27.80
CA ASP A 6 -5.60 43.29 26.48
C ASP A 6 -4.94 41.98 26.01
N ALA A 7 -5.63 40.85 26.20
CA ALA A 7 -5.14 39.54 25.80
C ALA A 7 -5.42 39.34 24.30
N ARG A 8 -4.44 39.69 23.45
CA ARG A 8 -4.49 39.33 22.03
C ARG A 8 -4.24 37.84 21.87
N LEU A 9 -5.33 37.09 21.69
CA LEU A 9 -5.28 35.72 21.21
C LEU A 9 -4.75 35.72 19.76
N THR A 10 -3.47 35.41 19.59
CA THR A 10 -2.92 35.07 18.28
C THR A 10 -3.48 33.73 17.85
N TRP A 11 -4.40 33.75 16.88
CA TRP A 11 -4.85 32.54 16.19
C TRP A 11 -3.66 31.93 15.43
N ALA A 12 -3.24 30.73 15.82
CA ALA A 12 -2.28 29.95 15.04
C ALA A 12 -2.97 29.51 13.74
N ALA A 13 -2.40 29.87 12.59
CA ALA A 13 -2.89 29.42 11.29
C ALA A 13 -2.91 27.89 11.26
N ALA A 14 -4.05 27.31 10.85
CA ALA A 14 -4.17 25.87 10.70
C ALA A 14 -3.14 25.36 9.67
N PRO A 15 -2.49 24.20 9.89
CA PRO A 15 -1.55 23.65 8.93
C PRO A 15 -2.27 23.41 7.59
N ALA A 16 -1.62 23.78 6.49
CA ALA A 16 -2.17 23.53 5.16
C ALA A 16 -2.47 22.03 5.00
N PRO A 17 -3.61 21.67 4.38
CA PRO A 17 -3.97 20.26 4.20
C PRO A 17 -2.86 19.55 3.41
N VAL A 18 -2.36 18.45 3.96
CA VAL A 18 -1.44 17.56 3.25
C VAL A 18 -2.18 17.01 2.04
N ARG A 19 -1.89 17.56 0.86
CA ARG A 19 -2.38 17.02 -0.40
C ARG A 19 -1.56 15.77 -0.70
N SER A 20 -2.12 14.60 -0.45
CA SER A 20 -1.61 13.38 -1.07
C SER A 20 -1.95 13.43 -2.56
N ALA A 21 -0.92 13.37 -3.41
CA ALA A 21 -1.11 13.17 -4.84
C ALA A 21 -1.10 11.66 -5.11
N GLY A 22 -2.16 11.17 -5.76
CA GLY A 22 -2.17 9.82 -6.32
C GLY A 22 -1.15 9.69 -7.46
N PRO A 23 -0.95 8.47 -7.99
CA PRO A 23 -0.05 8.28 -9.11
C PRO A 23 -0.52 9.12 -10.32
N VAL A 24 0.42 9.72 -11.05
CA VAL A 24 0.13 10.55 -12.25
C VAL A 24 -0.63 9.75 -13.32
N ARG A 25 -0.47 8.42 -13.33
CA ARG A 25 -1.19 7.47 -14.17
C ARG A 25 -1.62 6.26 -13.34
N GLY A 26 -2.81 5.76 -13.60
CA GLY A 26 -3.41 4.64 -12.85
C GLY A 26 -4.30 5.12 -11.71
N GLY A 27 -4.55 4.26 -10.73
CA GLY A 27 -5.43 4.56 -9.60
C GLY A 27 -5.01 3.82 -8.34
N LEU A 28 -5.49 4.31 -7.20
CA LEU A 28 -5.29 3.68 -5.89
C LEU A 28 -6.65 3.19 -5.37
N LEU A 29 -6.75 1.89 -5.11
CA LEU A 29 -7.91 1.28 -4.46
C LEU A 29 -7.55 0.93 -3.02
N ILE A 30 -8.11 1.66 -2.06
CA ILE A 30 -7.95 1.41 -0.63
C ILE A 30 -9.11 0.50 -0.18
N ILE A 31 -8.76 -0.63 0.45
CA ILE A 31 -9.74 -1.60 0.95
C ILE A 31 -9.61 -1.65 2.47
N GLY A 32 -10.68 -1.31 3.19
CA GLY A 32 -10.70 -1.20 4.65
C GLY A 32 -10.57 -2.52 5.43
N GLY A 33 -10.44 -3.65 4.73
CA GLY A 33 -10.44 -4.99 5.31
C GLY A 33 -11.79 -5.69 5.19
N GLY A 34 -11.87 -6.91 5.71
CA GLY A 34 -13.07 -7.75 5.63
C GLY A 34 -13.30 -8.40 4.27
N GLU A 35 -14.51 -8.92 4.08
CA GLU A 35 -14.91 -9.57 2.83
C GLU A 35 -14.93 -8.56 1.69
N ARG A 36 -14.42 -8.98 0.53
CA ARG A 36 -14.36 -8.17 -0.68
C ARG A 36 -15.53 -8.53 -1.57
N GLY A 37 -16.59 -7.73 -1.55
CA GLY A 37 -17.72 -7.88 -2.46
C GLY A 37 -17.32 -7.83 -3.93
N THR A 38 -18.22 -8.30 -4.79
CA THR A 38 -18.03 -8.37 -6.25
C THR A 38 -17.60 -7.04 -6.86
N GLU A 39 -18.09 -5.93 -6.34
CA GLU A 39 -17.83 -4.58 -6.79
C GLU A 39 -16.35 -4.21 -6.59
N ILE A 40 -15.80 -4.48 -5.40
CA ILE A 40 -14.39 -4.26 -5.06
C ILE A 40 -13.51 -5.13 -5.95
N GLN A 41 -13.89 -6.40 -6.09
CA GLN A 41 -13.11 -7.34 -6.89
C GLN A 41 -13.08 -6.94 -8.38
N ASN A 42 -14.23 -6.50 -8.93
CA ASN A 42 -14.32 -6.02 -10.30
C ASN A 42 -13.56 -4.70 -10.50
N ALA A 43 -13.58 -3.80 -9.51
CA ALA A 43 -12.76 -2.60 -9.53
C ALA A 43 -11.26 -2.92 -9.57
N ALA A 44 -10.81 -3.88 -8.75
CA ALA A 44 -9.42 -4.33 -8.76
C ALA A 44 -9.03 -4.93 -10.13
N ILE A 45 -9.89 -5.76 -10.74
CA ILE A 45 -9.64 -6.33 -12.07
C ILE A 45 -9.52 -5.23 -13.13
N ARG A 46 -10.41 -4.21 -13.12
CA ARG A 46 -10.33 -3.09 -14.07
C ARG A 46 -9.05 -2.29 -13.92
N LEU A 47 -8.65 -2.01 -12.68
CA LEU A 47 -7.40 -1.30 -12.38
C LEU A 47 -6.16 -2.14 -12.69
N GLY A 48 -6.30 -3.47 -12.73
CA GLY A 48 -5.26 -4.45 -13.03
C GLY A 48 -4.61 -4.30 -14.41
N GLY A 49 -5.25 -3.61 -15.35
CA GLY A 49 -4.81 -3.53 -16.74
C GLY A 49 -5.07 -4.80 -17.55
N LYS A 50 -4.76 -4.76 -18.86
CA LYS A 50 -4.91 -5.89 -19.79
C LYS A 50 -3.74 -5.92 -20.79
N PRO A 51 -2.97 -7.03 -20.89
CA PRO A 51 -2.96 -8.14 -19.93
C PRO A 51 -2.49 -7.65 -18.55
N SER A 52 -3.05 -8.19 -17.48
CA SER A 52 -2.62 -7.86 -16.12
C SER A 52 -1.30 -8.58 -15.78
N ARG A 53 -0.42 -7.88 -15.08
CA ARG A 53 0.83 -8.38 -14.49
C ARG A 53 0.81 -7.98 -13.01
N TRP A 54 0.27 -8.87 -12.18
CA TRP A 54 0.07 -8.61 -10.76
C TRP A 54 1.34 -8.91 -9.97
N VAL A 55 1.65 -8.02 -9.03
CA VAL A 55 2.53 -8.32 -7.91
C VAL A 55 1.70 -8.42 -6.64
N PHE A 56 1.82 -9.52 -5.91
CA PHE A 56 1.18 -9.71 -4.60
C PHE A 56 2.21 -9.62 -3.48
N ILE A 57 1.96 -8.77 -2.48
CA ILE A 57 2.83 -8.55 -1.33
C ILE A 57 2.09 -8.98 -0.05
N PRO A 58 2.25 -10.23 0.43
CA PRO A 58 1.59 -10.73 1.65
C PRO A 58 2.29 -10.35 2.96
N THR A 59 3.28 -9.45 2.92
CA THR A 59 4.28 -9.26 4.00
C THR A 59 3.71 -8.79 5.35
N ALA A 60 2.47 -8.29 5.39
CA ALA A 60 1.81 -7.90 6.63
C ALA A 60 1.47 -9.09 7.56
N VAL A 61 1.40 -10.33 7.05
CA VAL A 61 1.10 -11.52 7.87
C VAL A 61 2.36 -12.06 8.58
N SER A 62 2.17 -12.94 9.56
CA SER A 62 3.28 -13.65 10.24
C SER A 62 3.91 -14.72 9.34
N ASP A 63 5.06 -15.28 9.72
CA ASP A 63 5.71 -16.38 8.99
C ASP A 63 4.81 -17.61 8.87
N VAL A 64 4.09 -17.93 9.95
CA VAL A 64 3.16 -19.06 9.98
C VAL A 64 1.99 -18.82 9.02
N GLU A 65 1.42 -17.62 9.02
CA GLU A 65 0.33 -17.25 8.11
C GLU A 65 0.79 -17.14 6.65
N LEU A 66 2.05 -16.79 6.41
CA LEU A 66 2.61 -16.63 5.06
C LEU A 66 2.56 -17.94 4.27
N ALA A 67 2.81 -19.07 4.93
CA ALA A 67 2.71 -20.39 4.31
C ALA A 67 1.31 -20.70 3.76
N GLN A 68 0.28 -19.99 4.23
CA GLN A 68 -1.11 -20.12 3.83
C GLN A 68 -1.64 -18.87 3.11
N ALA A 69 -0.78 -17.90 2.83
CA ALA A 69 -1.18 -16.62 2.26
C ALA A 69 -1.49 -16.75 0.77
N GLU A 70 -2.78 -16.88 0.45
CA GLU A 70 -3.24 -16.94 -0.92
C GLU A 70 -3.47 -15.54 -1.52
N PRO A 71 -3.13 -15.33 -2.81
CA PRO A 71 -3.50 -14.12 -3.52
C PRO A 71 -5.04 -14.00 -3.58
N PRO A 72 -5.58 -12.77 -3.55
CA PRO A 72 -7.00 -12.54 -3.79
C PRO A 72 -7.55 -13.24 -5.05
N ALA A 73 -8.73 -13.85 -4.95
CA ALA A 73 -9.38 -14.55 -6.08
C ALA A 73 -9.50 -13.70 -7.36
N PHE A 74 -9.67 -12.37 -7.23
CA PHE A 74 -9.78 -11.47 -8.37
C PHE A 74 -8.49 -11.42 -9.22
N ILE A 75 -7.32 -11.68 -8.64
CA ILE A 75 -6.05 -11.74 -9.37
C ILE A 75 -6.11 -12.89 -10.37
N ARG A 76 -6.50 -14.09 -9.92
CA ARG A 76 -6.67 -15.26 -10.78
C ARG A 76 -7.75 -15.01 -11.84
N ARG A 77 -8.90 -14.41 -11.46
CA ARG A 77 -9.96 -14.07 -12.41
C ARG A 77 -9.58 -13.01 -13.45
N SER A 78 -8.53 -12.22 -13.21
CA SER A 78 -8.08 -11.23 -14.18
C SER A 78 -7.41 -11.87 -15.42
N GLY A 79 -7.02 -13.16 -15.34
CA GLY A 79 -6.45 -13.91 -16.46
C GLY A 79 -5.02 -13.52 -16.87
N GLY A 80 -4.35 -12.70 -16.06
CA GLY A 80 -2.96 -12.30 -16.27
C GLY A 80 -1.94 -13.10 -15.47
N THR A 81 -0.72 -12.58 -15.41
CA THR A 81 0.37 -13.20 -14.64
C THR A 81 0.39 -12.69 -13.19
N LEU A 82 0.99 -13.49 -12.30
CA LEU A 82 1.16 -13.16 -10.89
C LEU A 82 2.59 -13.47 -10.45
N THR A 83 3.22 -12.50 -9.79
CA THR A 83 4.45 -12.67 -9.01
C THR A 83 4.16 -12.39 -7.54
N VAL A 84 4.58 -13.28 -6.64
CA VAL A 84 4.51 -13.03 -5.20
C VAL A 84 5.84 -12.46 -4.73
N LEU A 85 5.82 -11.30 -4.08
CA LEU A 85 7.00 -10.66 -3.51
C LEU A 85 6.89 -10.58 -1.99
N HIS A 86 7.84 -11.19 -1.32
CA HIS A 86 7.96 -11.16 0.12
C HIS A 86 9.43 -11.29 0.54
N THR A 87 9.85 -10.45 1.48
CA THR A 87 11.05 -10.63 2.29
C THR A 87 10.87 -9.90 3.62
N ARG A 88 11.59 -10.35 4.65
CA ARG A 88 11.80 -9.59 5.91
C ARG A 88 13.20 -8.99 5.99
N ASP A 89 14.08 -9.39 5.08
CA ASP A 89 15.42 -8.83 4.97
C ASP A 89 15.37 -7.58 4.09
N ARG A 90 15.78 -6.48 4.69
CA ARG A 90 15.85 -5.16 4.06
C ARG A 90 16.88 -5.09 2.93
N GLN A 91 18.02 -5.75 3.07
CA GLN A 91 19.03 -5.78 2.01
C GLN A 91 18.49 -6.50 0.77
N VAL A 92 17.72 -7.56 0.99
CA VAL A 92 16.99 -8.23 -0.08
C VAL A 92 15.92 -7.31 -0.66
N ALA A 93 15.15 -6.61 0.17
CA ALA A 93 14.10 -5.69 -0.28
C ALA A 93 14.64 -4.54 -1.15
N ASP A 94 15.83 -4.03 -0.83
CA ASP A 94 16.52 -2.98 -1.56
C ASP A 94 17.26 -3.49 -2.82
N SER A 95 17.32 -4.82 -3.02
CA SER A 95 18.02 -5.40 -4.16
C SER A 95 17.30 -5.16 -5.50
N GLU A 96 18.09 -5.09 -6.57
CA GLU A 96 17.55 -4.93 -7.91
C GLU A 96 16.65 -6.11 -8.30
N ALA A 97 17.07 -7.34 -7.96
CA ALA A 97 16.34 -8.56 -8.27
C ALA A 97 14.96 -8.58 -7.60
N PHE A 98 14.87 -8.14 -6.34
CA PHE A 98 13.60 -8.08 -5.62
C PHE A 98 12.67 -7.01 -6.19
N THR A 99 13.20 -5.85 -6.57
CA THR A 99 12.40 -4.73 -7.10
C THR A 99 12.08 -4.85 -8.59
N ALA A 100 12.78 -5.69 -9.34
CA ALA A 100 12.61 -5.84 -10.80
C ALA A 100 11.16 -6.15 -11.22
N PRO A 101 10.41 -7.06 -10.57
CA PRO A 101 9.03 -7.33 -10.95
C PRO A 101 8.10 -6.13 -10.78
N LEU A 102 8.38 -5.20 -9.85
CA LEU A 102 7.57 -4.00 -9.66
C LEU A 102 7.64 -3.05 -10.86
N ARG A 103 8.78 -2.99 -11.56
CA ARG A 103 8.94 -2.16 -12.78
C ARG A 103 8.10 -2.67 -13.94
N ALA A 104 7.86 -3.98 -13.98
CA ALA A 104 7.03 -4.64 -14.97
C ALA A 104 5.58 -4.83 -14.52
N ALA A 105 5.22 -4.51 -13.27
CA ALA A 105 3.85 -4.71 -12.80
C ALA A 105 2.87 -3.75 -13.49
N THR A 106 1.66 -4.22 -13.79
CA THR A 106 0.54 -3.32 -14.12
C THR A 106 -0.32 -3.03 -12.89
N ALA A 107 -0.25 -3.88 -11.88
CA ALA A 107 -0.89 -3.67 -10.59
C ALA A 107 -0.14 -4.35 -9.46
N VAL A 108 -0.18 -3.73 -8.28
CA VAL A 108 0.39 -4.25 -7.04
C VAL A 108 -0.73 -4.37 -6.02
N PHE A 109 -0.89 -5.55 -5.42
CA PHE A 109 -1.79 -5.76 -4.31
C PHE A 109 -0.99 -6.02 -3.03
N ILE A 110 -1.18 -5.17 -2.03
CA ILE A 110 -0.57 -5.32 -0.71
C ILE A 110 -1.60 -5.98 0.19
N GLY A 111 -1.28 -7.18 0.66
CA GLY A 111 -2.14 -7.95 1.56
C GLY A 111 -2.28 -7.29 2.94
N GLY A 112 -3.40 -7.56 3.59
CA GLY A 112 -3.65 -7.15 4.98
C GLY A 112 -2.89 -7.99 6.00
N GLY A 113 -2.95 -7.59 7.26
CA GLY A 113 -2.26 -8.22 8.38
C GLY A 113 -1.87 -7.18 9.42
N ARG A 114 -0.67 -7.30 9.98
CA ARG A 114 -0.08 -6.30 10.88
C ARG A 114 0.77 -5.32 10.07
N GLN A 115 0.20 -4.16 9.75
CA GLN A 115 0.79 -3.18 8.81
C GLN A 115 2.19 -2.70 9.17
N TRP A 116 2.58 -2.71 10.45
CA TRP A 116 3.95 -2.34 10.85
C TRP A 116 5.00 -3.30 10.30
N ARG A 117 4.65 -4.55 9.99
CA ARG A 117 5.60 -5.49 9.35
C ARG A 117 6.03 -5.04 7.95
N LEU A 118 5.15 -4.35 7.22
CA LEU A 118 5.52 -3.73 5.94
C LEU A 118 6.47 -2.56 6.16
N VAL A 119 6.27 -1.79 7.23
CA VAL A 119 7.14 -0.67 7.60
C VAL A 119 8.53 -1.20 7.96
N ASP A 120 8.60 -2.19 8.84
CA ASP A 120 9.86 -2.80 9.28
C ASP A 120 10.64 -3.40 8.09
N ALA A 121 9.93 -4.08 7.18
CA ALA A 121 10.53 -4.72 6.01
C ALA A 121 10.97 -3.74 4.92
N TYR A 122 10.15 -2.70 4.62
CA TYR A 122 10.30 -1.93 3.38
C TYR A 122 10.54 -0.42 3.56
N LYS A 123 10.26 0.16 4.73
CA LYS A 123 10.42 1.62 4.89
C LYS A 123 11.90 1.99 4.88
N ARG A 124 12.31 2.89 3.96
CA ARG A 124 13.65 3.49 4.01
C ARG A 124 13.80 4.39 5.25
N HIS A 125 14.77 4.15 6.12
CA HIS A 125 15.19 5.09 7.16
C HIS A 125 16.35 5.89 6.58
N SER A 126 16.22 7.21 6.56
CA SER A 126 17.35 8.12 6.37
C SER A 126 18.08 8.23 7.71
N HIS A 127 19.37 7.91 7.72
CA HIS A 127 20.32 8.38 8.73
C HIS A 127 20.87 9.73 8.29
#